data_AF-A0A951XM70-F1
#
_entry.id   AF-A0A951XM70-F1
#
_cell.length_a   1.000
_cell.length_b   1.000
_cell.length_c   1.000
_cell.angle_alpha   90.00
_cell.angle_beta   90.00
_cell.angle_gamma   90.00
#
_symmetry.space_group_name_H-M   'P 1'
#
loop_
_entity.id
_entity.type
_entity.pdbx_description
1 polymer ?
#
loop_
_entity_poly.entity_id
_entity_poly.type
_entity_poly.pdbx_seq_one_letter_code
_entity_poly.pdbx_strand_id
1 'polypeptide(L)'
;MSTVTFDTHQFVKALQAKGFTPDQAEGINDALKNALQVAEVATVRDLKALEEATRRDIRELELRLTIKLGALMAGSIGVVAALVKLL
;
A
#
# COMPACT_ATOMS: atom_id res chain seq x y z
N MET A 1 -2.11 6.91 -11.29
CA MET A 1 -1.65 5.61 -11.80
C MET A 1 -2.24 5.43 -13.19
N SER A 2 -1.44 5.06 -14.19
CA SER A 2 -1.96 4.77 -15.52
C SER A 2 -2.68 3.42 -15.45
N THR A 3 -3.99 3.45 -15.60
CA THR A 3 -4.78 2.21 -15.74
C THR A 3 -4.40 1.59 -17.08
N VAL A 4 -3.69 0.46 -17.05
CA VAL A 4 -3.42 -0.31 -18.26
C VAL A 4 -4.72 -1.00 -18.65
N THR A 5 -5.43 -0.44 -19.62
CA THR A 5 -6.65 -1.05 -20.16
C THR A 5 -6.29 -2.20 -21.09
N PHE A 6 -6.66 -3.42 -20.72
CA PHE A 6 -6.49 -4.60 -21.56
C PHE A 6 -7.68 -4.72 -22.53
N ASP A 7 -7.44 -4.45 -23.81
CA ASP A 7 -8.43 -4.62 -24.87
C ASP A 7 -8.47 -6.09 -25.32
N THR A 8 -9.39 -6.85 -24.72
CA THR A 8 -9.64 -8.26 -25.04
C THR A 8 -9.96 -8.47 -26.52
N HIS A 9 -10.66 -7.54 -27.17
CA HIS A 9 -11.06 -7.71 -28.56
C HIS A 9 -9.88 -7.49 -29.52
N GLN A 10 -9.05 -6.47 -29.27
CA GLN A 10 -7.82 -6.26 -30.03
C GLN A 10 -6.84 -7.42 -29.86
N PHE A 11 -6.75 -7.99 -28.65
CA PHE A 11 -5.90 -9.14 -28.37
C PHE A 11 -6.35 -10.40 -29.13
N VAL A 12 -7.63 -10.73 -29.11
CA VAL A 12 -8.21 -11.85 -29.89
C VAL A 12 -7.96 -11.65 -31.39
N LYS A 13 -8.18 -10.43 -31.91
CA LYS A 13 -7.90 -10.12 -33.33
C LYS A 13 -6.43 -10.29 -33.70
N ALA A 14 -5.52 -9.89 -32.81
CA ALA A 14 -4.08 -10.07 -33.02
C ALA A 14 -3.69 -11.55 -33.09
N LEU A 15 -4.28 -12.40 -32.25
CA LEU A 15 -4.07 -13.85 -32.29
C LEU A 15 -4.62 -14.47 -33.58
N GLN A 16 -5.85 -14.11 -33.97
CA GLN A 16 -6.45 -14.58 -35.23
C GLN A 16 -5.60 -14.18 -36.46
N ALA A 17 -5.07 -12.96 -36.48
CA ALA A 17 -4.16 -12.49 -37.54
C ALA A 17 -2.84 -13.27 -37.62
N LYS A 18 -2.48 -14.03 -36.58
CA LYS A 18 -1.31 -14.93 -36.52
C LYS A 18 -1.65 -16.39 -36.79
N GLY A 19 -2.88 -16.70 -37.19
CA GLY A 19 -3.30 -18.04 -37.60
C GLY A 19 -3.92 -18.88 -36.48
N PHE A 20 -4.19 -18.31 -35.31
CA PHE A 20 -4.96 -18.98 -34.26
C PHE A 20 -6.44 -19.03 -34.64
N THR A 21 -7.11 -20.14 -34.33
CA THR A 21 -8.57 -20.24 -34.51
C THR A 21 -9.29 -19.31 -33.54
N PRO A 22 -10.56 -18.94 -33.80
CA PRO A 22 -11.34 -18.13 -32.87
C PRO A 22 -11.38 -18.71 -31.45
N ASP A 23 -11.60 -20.02 -31.32
CA ASP A 23 -11.66 -20.71 -30.02
C ASP A 23 -10.32 -20.68 -29.28
N GLN A 24 -9.21 -20.83 -30.00
CA GLN A 24 -7.87 -20.72 -29.41
C GLN A 24 -7.58 -19.29 -28.93
N ALA A 25 -7.94 -18.30 -29.74
CA ALA A 25 -7.71 -16.90 -29.42
C ALA A 25 -8.52 -16.46 -28.18
N GLU A 26 -9.79 -16.86 -28.09
CA GLU A 26 -10.64 -16.64 -26.92
C GLU A 26 -10.10 -17.37 -25.68
N GLY A 27 -9.69 -18.63 -25.81
CA GLY A 27 -9.13 -19.39 -24.68
C GLY A 27 -7.85 -18.78 -24.11
N ILE A 28 -6.95 -18.27 -24.98
CA ILE A 28 -5.74 -17.57 -24.54
C ILE A 28 -6.08 -16.22 -23.90
N ASN A 29 -7.05 -15.49 -24.47
CA ASN A 29 -7.56 -14.23 -23.93
C ASN A 29 -8.12 -14.41 -22.51
N ASP A 30 -8.93 -15.43 -22.28
CA ASP A 30 -9.51 -15.72 -20.97
C ASP A 30 -8.45 -16.12 -19.95
N ALA A 31 -7.49 -16.97 -20.33
CA ALA A 31 -6.37 -17.35 -19.46
C ALA A 31 -5.54 -16.13 -19.05
N LEU A 32 -5.23 -15.24 -20.01
CA LEU A 32 -4.45 -14.04 -19.75
C LEU A 32 -5.22 -13.03 -18.88
N LYS A 33 -6.51 -12.81 -19.17
CA LYS A 33 -7.38 -11.94 -18.37
C LYS A 33 -7.46 -12.41 -16.91
N ASN A 34 -7.64 -13.71 -16.70
CA ASN A 34 -7.67 -14.29 -15.36
C ASN A 34 -6.33 -14.11 -14.63
N ALA A 35 -5.20 -14.35 -15.32
CA ALA A 35 -3.88 -14.16 -14.74
C ALA A 35 -3.61 -12.70 -14.35
N LEU A 36 -3.96 -11.74 -15.22
CA LEU A 36 -3.82 -10.31 -14.95
C LEU A 36 -4.70 -9.85 -13.78
N GLN A 37 -5.94 -10.34 -13.70
CA GLN A 37 -6.85 -10.00 -12.60
C GLN A 37 -6.32 -10.52 -11.26
N VAL A 38 -5.78 -11.73 -11.21
CA VAL A 38 -5.16 -12.29 -9.99
C VAL A 38 -3.93 -11.48 -9.58
N ALA A 39 -3.07 -11.11 -10.53
CA ALA A 39 -1.88 -10.31 -10.27
C ALA A 39 -2.24 -8.91 -9.74
N GLU A 40 -3.23 -8.24 -10.34
CA GLU A 40 -3.71 -6.93 -9.89
C GLU A 40 -4.24 -7.00 -8.46
N VAL A 41 -5.08 -8.00 -8.14
CA VAL A 41 -5.61 -8.16 -6.77
C VAL A 41 -4.50 -8.40 -5.75
N ALA A 42 -3.47 -9.19 -6.07
CA ALA A 42 -2.32 -9.38 -5.20
C ALA A 42 -1.59 -8.05 -4.93
N THR A 43 -1.26 -7.29 -5.98
CA THR A 43 -0.54 -6.01 -5.85
C THR A 43 -1.32 -4.97 -5.05
N VAL A 44 -2.64 -4.88 -5.24
CA VAL A 44 -3.50 -3.95 -4.47
C VAL A 44 -3.53 -4.33 -2.99
N ARG A 45 -3.60 -5.62 -2.68
CA ARG A 45 -3.56 -6.09 -1.28
C ARG A 45 -2.22 -5.79 -0.63
N ASP A 46 -1.12 -6.00 -1.33
CA ASP A 46 0.23 -5.72 -0.82
C ASP A 46 0.43 -4.22 -0.57
N LEU A 47 -0.02 -3.36 -1.48
CA LEU A 47 0.01 -1.90 -1.30
C LEU A 47 -0.82 -1.46 -0.10
N LYS A 48 -2.01 -2.03 0.09
CA LYS A 48 -2.85 -1.72 1.25
C LYS A 48 -2.20 -2.18 2.55
N ALA A 49 -1.59 -3.36 2.57
CA ALA A 49 -0.85 -3.85 3.74
C ALA A 49 0.33 -2.93 4.09
N LEU A 50 1.05 -2.44 3.08
CA LEU A 50 2.15 -1.49 3.25
C LEU A 50 1.65 -0.13 3.77
N GLU A 51 0.54 0.38 3.25
CA GLU A 51 -0.09 1.62 3.75
C GLU A 51 -0.49 1.48 5.22
N GLU A 52 -1.13 0.37 5.59
CA GLU A 52 -1.55 0.10 6.96
C GLU A 52 -0.36 -0.03 7.92
N ALA A 53 0.70 -0.74 7.52
CA ALA A 53 1.94 -0.83 8.31
C ALA A 53 2.56 0.56 8.52
N THR A 54 2.69 1.35 7.44
CA THR A 54 3.24 2.71 7.51
C THR A 54 2.43 3.61 8.43
N ARG A 55 1.09 3.54 8.36
CA ARG A 55 0.20 4.31 9.25
C ARG A 55 0.35 3.90 10.72
N ARG A 56 0.56 2.61 11.00
CA ARG A 56 0.82 2.12 12.37
C ARG A 56 2.14 2.66 12.89
N ASP A 57 3.20 2.56 12.10
CA ASP A 57 4.54 3.04 12.48
C ASP A 57 4.53 4.54 12.76
N ILE A 58 3.85 5.34 11.93
CA ILE A 58 3.69 6.78 12.15
C ILE A 58 2.96 7.06 13.47
N ARG A 59 1.84 6.39 13.75
CA ARG A 59 1.10 6.57 15.00
C ARG A 59 1.93 6.17 16.22
N GLU A 60 2.72 5.11 16.12
CA GLU A 60 3.60 4.69 17.20
C GLU A 60 4.69 5.74 17.45
N LEU A 61 5.28 6.30 16.40
CA LEU A 61 6.26 7.37 16.50
C LEU A 61 5.64 8.63 17.12
N GLU A 62 4.45 9.05 16.70
CA GLU A 62 3.71 10.17 17.28
C GLU A 62 3.46 9.98 18.79
N LEU A 63 3.02 8.78 19.19
CA LEU A 63 2.79 8.45 20.60
C LEU A 63 4.10 8.50 21.39
N ARG A 64 5.17 7.87 20.90
CA ARG A 64 6.49 7.86 21.54
C ARG A 64 7.03 9.28 21.70
N LEU A 65 6.89 10.13 20.68
CA LEU A 65 7.31 11.54 20.75
C LEU A 65 6.48 12.31 21.77
N THR A 66 5.15 12.14 21.76
CA THR A 66 4.26 12.79 22.73
C THR A 66 4.64 12.43 24.16
N ILE A 67 4.88 11.15 24.44
CA ILE A 67 5.31 10.68 25.77
C ILE A 67 6.67 11.27 26.14
N LYS A 68 7.67 11.21 25.24
CA LYS A 68 9.01 11.75 25.51
C LYS A 68 8.98 13.25 25.79
N LEU A 69 8.22 14.02 25.00
CA LEU A 69 8.07 15.46 25.20
C LEU A 69 7.34 15.76 26.51
N GLY A 70 6.25 15.04 26.80
CA GLY A 70 5.53 15.19 28.07
C GLY A 70 6.42 14.87 29.29
N ALA A 71 7.22 13.81 29.22
CA ALA A 71 8.15 13.45 30.28
C ALA A 71 9.26 14.49 30.46
N LEU A 72 9.83 15.02 29.38
CA LEU A 72 10.83 16.10 29.46
C LEU A 72 10.25 17.38 30.08
N MET A 73 9.03 17.76 29.72
CA MET A 73 8.33 18.91 30.28
C MET A 73 8.00 18.71 31.77
N ALA A 74 7.47 17.55 32.15
CA ALA A 74 7.19 17.24 33.54
C ALA A 74 8.48 17.20 34.38
N GLY A 75 9.56 16.64 33.82
CA GLY A 75 10.87 16.60 34.45
C GLY A 75 11.45 18.00 34.69
N SER A 76 11.41 18.89 33.69
CA SER A 76 11.91 20.26 33.85
C SER A 76 11.10 21.06 34.87
N ILE A 77 9.77 20.95 34.85
CA ILE A 77 8.89 21.58 35.85
C ILE A 77 9.20 21.04 37.25
N GLY A 78 9.38 19.72 37.39
CA GLY A 78 9.73 19.10 38.67
C GLY A 78 11.06 19.60 39.23
N VAL A 79 12.09 19.73 38.38
CA VAL A 79 13.40 20.28 38.77
C VAL A 79 13.27 21.72 39.24
N VAL A 80 12.57 22.57 38.49
CA VAL A 80 12.37 23.98 38.85
C VAL A 80 11.61 24.11 40.18
N ALA A 81 10.54 23.33 40.37
CA ALA A 81 9.75 23.36 41.60
C ALA A 81 10.58 22.94 42.84
N ALA A 82 11.46 21.94 42.69
CA ALA A 82 12.36 21.52 43.74
C ALA A 82 13.38 22.61 44.10
N LEU A 83 13.95 23.29 43.10
CA LEU A 83 14.89 24.39 43.31
C LEU A 83 14.25 25.59 44.03
N VAL A 84 13.03 25.97 43.63
CA VAL A 84 12.28 27.07 44.27
C VAL A 84 11.97 26.77 45.74
N LYS A 85 11.77 25.50 46.10
CA LYS A 85 11.50 25.10 47.48
C LYS A 85 12.75 25.00 48.36
N LEU A 86 13.92 24.81 47.75
CA LEU A 86 15.22 24.68 48.43
C LEU A 86 15.94 26.01 48.65
N LEU A 87 15.64 27.03 47.83
CA LEU A 87 16.09 28.42 47.97
C LEU A 87 15.16 29.19 48.91
#